data_AF-A0A956TGQ8-F1
#
_entry.id   AF-A0A956TGQ8-F1
#
_cell.length_a   1.000
_cell.length_b   1.000
_cell.length_c   1.000
_cell.angle_alpha   90.00
_cell.angle_beta   90.00
_cell.angle_gamma   90.00
#
_symmetry.space_group_name_H-M   'P 1'
#
loop_
_entity.id
_entity.type
_entity.pdbx_description
1 polymer ?
#
loop_
_entity_poly.entity_id
_entity_poly.type
_entity_poly.pdbx_seq_one_letter_code
_entity_poly.pdbx_strand_id
1 'polypeptide(L)'
;MTVVEVVQEARPEPTPEPVVEKLDTKEKEVPSFRPGQRAPIAGTYAVYREGEEIGVVRELAEGGRFPPPPRKGDVYRLTEAG
;
A
#
# COMPACT_ATOMS: atom_id res chain seq x y z
N MET A 1 32.39 11.78 -36.97
CA MET A 1 31.29 10.92 -36.50
C MET A 1 30.92 11.42 -35.12
N THR A 2 29.76 12.04 -34.97
CA THR A 2 29.33 12.68 -33.72
C THR A 2 28.51 11.67 -32.94
N VAL A 3 28.97 11.31 -31.74
CA VAL A 3 28.23 10.46 -30.80
C VAL A 3 27.38 11.39 -29.95
N VAL A 4 26.06 11.27 -30.06
CA VAL A 4 25.10 12.02 -29.24
C VAL A 4 24.78 11.12 -28.05
N GLU A 5 25.34 11.44 -26.88
CA GLU A 5 24.99 10.76 -25.63
C GLU A 5 23.57 11.14 -25.23
N VAL A 6 22.69 10.14 -25.19
CA VAL A 6 21.31 10.27 -24.72
C VAL A 6 21.34 10.42 -23.20
N VAL A 7 21.07 11.63 -22.72
CA VAL A 7 20.71 11.88 -21.32
C VAL A 7 19.39 11.16 -21.07
N GLN A 8 19.45 9.97 -20.47
CA GLN A 8 18.26 9.32 -19.91
C GLN A 8 17.85 10.12 -18.68
N GLU A 9 16.89 11.02 -18.87
CA GLU A 9 16.10 11.62 -17.80
C GLU A 9 15.52 10.49 -16.95
N ALA A 10 15.99 10.39 -15.70
CA ALA A 10 15.52 9.43 -14.72
C ALA A 10 14.04 9.75 -14.45
N ARG A 11 13.16 9.09 -15.21
CA ARG A 11 11.73 9.04 -14.92
C ARG A 11 11.59 8.59 -13.47
N PRO A 12 10.81 9.28 -12.61
CA PRO A 12 10.56 8.80 -11.27
C PRO A 12 10.06 7.36 -11.39
N GLU A 13 10.67 6.45 -10.64
CA GLU A 13 10.31 5.03 -10.61
C GLU A 13 8.78 4.90 -10.62
N PRO A 14 8.21 3.99 -11.42
CA PRO A 14 6.78 3.71 -11.31
C PRO A 14 6.54 3.35 -9.85
N THR A 15 5.77 4.19 -9.14
CA THR A 15 5.25 3.83 -7.82
C THR A 15 4.70 2.42 -7.99
N PRO A 16 5.18 1.41 -7.25
CA PRO A 16 4.79 0.04 -7.49
C PRO A 16 3.27 0.00 -7.49
N GLU A 17 2.70 -0.24 -8.66
CA GLU A 17 1.27 -0.45 -8.81
C GLU A 17 0.89 -1.56 -7.82
N PRO A 18 -0.29 -1.49 -7.18
CA PRO A 18 -0.68 -2.52 -6.23
C PRO A 18 -0.57 -3.86 -6.94
N VAL A 19 0.42 -4.67 -6.54
CA VAL A 19 0.47 -6.08 -6.88
C VAL A 19 -0.72 -6.66 -6.14
N VAL A 20 -1.87 -6.70 -6.82
CA VAL A 20 -3.01 -7.52 -6.43
C VAL A 20 -2.54 -8.95 -6.68
N GLU A 21 -1.71 -9.44 -5.78
CA GLU A 21 -1.34 -10.84 -5.70
C GLU A 21 -2.66 -11.55 -5.42
N LYS A 22 -3.25 -12.12 -6.48
CA LYS A 22 -4.48 -12.89 -6.41
C LYS A 22 -4.18 -14.12 -5.56
N LEU A 23 -4.36 -14.01 -4.25
CA LEU A 23 -4.15 -15.10 -3.33
C LEU A 23 -5.44 -15.91 -3.30
N ASP A 24 -5.45 -16.93 -4.14
CA ASP A 24 -6.50 -17.94 -4.28
C ASP A 24 -6.76 -18.63 -2.93
N THR A 25 -7.56 -18.04 -2.03
CA THR A 25 -8.14 -18.71 -0.87
C THR A 25 -9.41 -18.00 -0.44
N LYS A 26 -10.49 -18.76 -0.60
CA LYS A 26 -11.87 -18.63 -0.14
C LYS A 26 -12.08 -18.00 1.27
N GLU A 27 -11.77 -16.73 1.45
CA GLU A 27 -12.18 -15.88 2.56
C GLU A 27 -12.23 -14.45 2.00
N LYS A 28 -13.10 -13.58 2.51
CA LYS A 28 -13.20 -12.19 2.00
C LYS A 28 -11.82 -11.53 2.06
N GLU A 29 -11.08 -11.49 0.95
CA GLU A 29 -9.77 -10.85 0.85
C GLU A 29 -9.96 -9.36 1.05
N VAL A 30 -9.77 -8.92 2.30
CA VAL A 30 -9.58 -7.50 2.57
C VAL A 30 -8.22 -7.13 1.96
N PRO A 31 -8.18 -6.21 0.97
CA PRO A 31 -6.93 -5.83 0.34
C PRO A 31 -5.95 -5.30 1.39
N SER A 32 -4.68 -5.70 1.25
CA SER A 32 -3.58 -5.32 2.14
C SER A 32 -2.76 -4.20 1.49
N PHE A 33 -2.49 -3.13 2.23
CA PHE A 33 -1.82 -1.92 1.78
C PHE A 33 -0.48 -1.72 2.49
N ARG A 34 0.49 -1.11 1.80
CA ARG A 34 1.82 -0.84 2.35
C ARG A 34 1.93 0.58 2.92
N PRO A 35 2.89 0.84 3.84
CA PRO A 35 3.24 2.19 4.23
C PRO A 35 3.52 3.10 3.04
N GLY A 36 3.07 4.35 3.13
CA GLY A 36 3.25 5.36 2.08
C GLY A 36 2.32 5.20 0.88
N GLN A 37 1.59 4.07 0.77
CA GLN A 37 0.54 3.91 -0.22
C GLN A 37 -0.63 4.83 0.09
N ARG A 38 -1.40 5.19 -0.94
CA ARG A 38 -2.65 5.95 -0.77
C ARG A 38 -3.80 5.00 -0.43
N ALA A 39 -4.62 5.36 0.55
CA ALA A 39 -5.87 4.70 0.84
C ALA A 39 -6.78 4.79 -0.39
N PRO A 40 -7.28 3.66 -0.93
CA PRO A 40 -8.13 3.67 -2.11
C PRO A 40 -9.54 4.20 -1.81
N ILE A 41 -9.99 4.11 -0.56
CA ILE A 41 -11.30 4.60 -0.10
C ILE A 41 -11.17 5.19 1.31
N ALA A 42 -12.11 6.05 1.69
CA ALA A 42 -12.18 6.53 3.06
C ALA A 42 -12.65 5.39 4.00
N GLY A 43 -12.05 5.30 5.18
CA GLY A 43 -12.45 4.30 6.17
C GLY A 43 -11.42 4.06 7.26
N THR A 44 -11.70 3.09 8.12
CA THR A 44 -10.81 2.65 9.19
C THR A 44 -9.89 1.55 8.68
N TYR A 45 -8.60 1.67 8.99
CA TYR A 45 -7.61 0.69 8.57
C TYR A 45 -6.85 0.17 9.78
N ALA A 46 -6.71 -1.14 9.93
CA ALA A 46 -5.88 -1.73 10.97
C ALA A 46 -4.60 -2.31 10.38
N VAL A 47 -3.55 -2.33 11.20
CA VAL A 47 -2.26 -2.90 10.90
C VAL A 47 -2.32 -4.38 11.25
N TYR A 48 -1.97 -5.21 10.28
CA TYR A 48 -1.87 -6.66 10.43
C TYR A 48 -0.42 -7.11 10.28
N ARG A 49 -0.06 -8.13 11.04
CA ARG A 49 1.20 -8.87 10.94
C ARG A 49 0.89 -10.36 10.95
N GLU A 50 1.35 -11.07 9.93
CA GLU A 50 1.19 -12.53 9.84
C GLU A 50 -0.27 -13.01 10.00
N GLY A 51 -1.24 -12.15 9.64
CA GLY A 51 -2.68 -12.43 9.78
C GLY A 51 -3.32 -11.95 11.08
N GLU A 52 -2.55 -11.47 12.07
CA GLU A 52 -3.06 -10.90 13.31
C GLU A 52 -3.12 -9.38 13.28
N GLU A 53 -4.19 -8.80 13.83
CA GLU A 53 -4.31 -7.36 14.02
C GLU A 53 -3.40 -6.91 15.18
N ILE A 54 -2.45 -6.02 14.89
CA ILE A 54 -1.45 -5.54 15.86
C ILE A 54 -1.62 -4.07 16.24
N GLY A 55 -2.51 -3.34 15.57
CA GLY A 55 -2.79 -1.94 15.87
C GLY A 55 -3.80 -1.34 14.90
N VAL A 56 -4.36 -0.19 15.24
CA VAL A 56 -5.44 0.45 14.45
C VAL A 56 -5.05 1.86 14.03
N VAL A 57 -5.21 2.17 12.74
CA VAL A 57 -5.21 3.54 12.19
C VAL A 57 -6.67 4.02 12.16
N ARG A 58 -6.98 5.01 13.00
CA ARG A 58 -8.36 5.38 13.37
C ARG A 58 -9.28 5.75 12.22
N GLU A 59 -8.80 6.42 11.19
CA GLU A 59 -9.56 6.72 9.97
C GLU A 59 -8.57 7.30 8.96
N LEU A 60 -8.61 6.83 7.73
CA LEU A 60 -7.91 7.47 6.61
C LEU A 60 -8.95 7.92 5.60
N ALA A 61 -8.88 9.18 5.20
CA ALA A 61 -9.63 9.66 4.05
C ALA A 61 -9.11 9.01 2.76
N GLU A 62 -9.97 8.95 1.74
CA GLU A 62 -9.58 8.53 0.39
C GLU A 62 -8.38 9.37 -0.10
N GLY A 63 -7.37 8.70 -0.65
CA GLY A 63 -6.13 9.34 -1.09
C GLY A 63 -5.15 9.68 0.04
N GLY A 64 -5.53 9.50 1.31
CA GLY A 64 -4.66 9.65 2.47
C GLY A 64 -3.50 8.67 2.43
N ARG A 65 -2.33 9.03 2.96
CA ARG A 65 -1.15 8.14 2.97
C ARG A 65 -1.11 7.29 4.23
N PHE A 66 -0.90 5.99 4.07
CA PHE A 66 -0.65 5.11 5.20
C PHE A 66 0.64 5.53 5.91
N PRO A 67 0.62 5.70 7.25
CA PRO A 67 1.84 6.01 8.00
C PRO A 67 2.87 4.87 7.89
N PRO A 68 4.12 5.09 8.30
CA PRO A 68 5.07 3.99 8.49
C PRO A 68 4.59 3.06 9.63
N PRO A 69 4.56 1.73 9.42
CA PRO A 69 4.17 0.80 10.47
C PRO A 69 5.24 0.69 11.56
N PRO A 70 4.87 0.18 12.74
CA PRO A 70 5.81 -0.02 13.84
C PRO A 70 6.91 -1.03 13.50
N ARG A 71 6.68 -2.02 12.62
CA ARG A 71 7.73 -2.92 12.14
C ARG A 71 7.68 -3.15 10.64
N LYS A 72 8.84 -3.51 10.09
CA LYS A 72 9.00 -3.89 8.68
C LYS A 72 8.28 -5.21 8.42
N GLY A 73 7.38 -5.24 7.44
CA GLY A 73 6.56 -6.41 7.09
C GLY A 73 5.09 -6.30 7.52
N ASP A 74 4.75 -5.30 8.32
CA ASP A 74 3.37 -4.99 8.67
C ASP A 74 2.61 -4.41 7.46
N VAL A 75 1.33 -4.74 7.35
CA VAL A 75 0.44 -4.28 6.27
C VAL A 75 -0.81 -3.64 6.84
N TYR A 76 -1.38 -2.67 6.16
CA TYR A 76 -2.66 -2.05 6.52
C TYR A 76 -3.80 -2.81 5.83
N ARG A 77 -4.90 -3.08 6.50
CA ARG A 77 -6.11 -3.66 5.91
C ARG A 77 -7.30 -2.82 6.31
N LEU A 78 -8.24 -2.65 5.39
CA LEU A 78 -9.46 -1.90 5.65
C LEU A 78 -10.36 -2.72 6.59
N THR A 79 -10.62 -2.21 7.79
CA THR A 79 -11.52 -2.87 8.74
C THR A 79 -12.95 -2.39 8.57
N GLU A 80 -13.15 -1.11 8.28
CA GLU A 80 -14.46 -0.51 8.08
C GLU A 80 -14.40 0.50 6.93
N ALA A 81 -15.28 0.34 5.94
CA ALA A 81 -15.44 1.34 4.88
C ALA A 81 -16.36 2.46 5.37
N GLY A 82 -15.95 3.72 5.12
CA GLY A 82 -16.76 4.90 5.38
C GLY A 82 -17.74 5.22 4.24
#